data_AF-A0A7V3JKX5-F1
#
_entry.id   AF-A0A7V3JKX5-F1
#
_cell.length_a   1.000
_cell.length_b   1.000
_cell.length_c   1.000
_cell.angle_alpha   90.00
_cell.angle_beta   90.00
_cell.angle_gamma   90.00
#
_symmetry.space_group_name_H-M   'P 1'
#
loop_
_entity.id
_entity.type
_entity.pdbx_description
1 polymer ?
#
loop_
_entity_poly.entity_id
_entity_poly.type
_entity_poly.pdbx_seq_one_letter_code
_entity_poly.pdbx_strand_id
1 'polypeptide(L)' 'MFYADLHVHSKYSRATSRDCDLEHLALAALRKGISVVATGDFTHPAWLAEIEDRLIPAEPGLFRLRPALERQV' A
#
# COMPACT_ATOMS: atom_id res chain seq x y z
N MET A 1 11.94 -7.25 16.66
CA MET A 1 10.47 -7.49 16.60
C MET A 1 9.99 -6.97 15.26
N PHE A 2 9.09 -7.68 14.58
CA PHE A 2 8.62 -7.36 13.23
C PHE A 2 7.10 -7.23 13.25
N TYR A 3 6.57 -6.15 12.67
CA TYR A 3 5.14 -5.87 12.63
C TYR A 3 4.64 -5.82 11.20
N ALA A 4 3.51 -6.48 10.95
CA ALA A 4 2.83 -6.46 9.67
C ALA A 4 1.33 -6.23 9.85
N ASP A 5 0.75 -5.44 8.96
CA ASP A 5 -0.70 -5.27 8.84
C ASP A 5 -1.15 -5.86 7.50
N LEU A 6 -1.79 -7.03 7.57
CA LEU A 6 -2.12 -7.83 6.39
C LEU A 6 -3.58 -7.67 5.95
N HIS A 7 -4.37 -6.87 6.67
CA HIS A 7 -5.76 -6.62 6.31
C HIS A 7 -6.03 -5.12 6.38
N VAL A 8 -5.93 -4.49 5.22
CA VAL A 8 -6.33 -3.10 4.99
C VAL A 8 -7.32 -3.04 3.83
N HIS A 9 -7.99 -1.89 3.71
CA HIS A 9 -8.88 -1.59 2.60
C HIS A 9 -8.39 -0.36 1.85
N SER A 10 -8.58 -0.37 0.54
CA SER A 10 -8.27 0.72 -0.38
C SER A 10 -9.34 1.81 -0.35
N LYS A 11 -9.06 2.95 -0.98
CA LYS A 11 -10.05 4.02 -1.24
C LYS A 11 -11.27 3.57 -2.07
N TYR A 12 -11.22 2.40 -2.71
CA TYR A 12 -12.33 1.84 -3.49
C TYR A 12 -13.33 1.04 -2.64
N SER A 13 -12.94 0.68 -1.41
CA SER A 13 -13.86 0.04 -0.47
C SER A 13 -14.92 1.03 0.04
N ARG A 14 -16.08 0.49 0.40
CA ARG A 14 -17.18 1.32 0.95
C ARG A 14 -16.81 1.77 2.36
N ALA A 15 -17.18 3.01 2.69
CA ALA A 15 -16.93 3.62 4.00
C ALA A 15 -15.44 3.65 4.41
N THR A 16 -14.54 3.73 3.42
CA THR A 16 -13.09 3.87 3.63
C THR A 16 -12.65 5.29 3.25
N SER A 17 -11.53 5.76 3.83
CA SER A 17 -11.00 7.09 3.50
C SER A 17 -10.61 7.18 2.02
N ARG A 18 -10.74 8.37 1.43
CA ARG A 18 -10.19 8.65 0.09
C ARG A 18 -8.66 8.56 0.07
N ASP A 19 -8.05 8.80 1.24
CA ASP A 19 -6.60 8.73 1.45
C ASP A 19 -6.13 7.29 1.75
N CYS A 20 -6.97 6.27 1.58
CA CYS A 20 -6.51 4.87 1.61
C CYS A 20 -5.90 4.47 0.26
N ASP A 21 -4.93 5.25 -0.21
CA ASP A 21 -4.07 4.94 -1.35
C ASP A 21 -2.71 4.37 -0.90
N LEU A 22 -1.86 3.95 -1.85
CA LEU A 22 -0.63 3.23 -1.53
C LEU A 22 0.38 4.12 -0.79
N GLU A 23 0.47 5.40 -1.16
CA GLU A 23 1.36 6.39 -0.58
C GLU A 23 1.00 6.69 0.87
N HIS A 24 -0.28 6.96 1.15
CA HIS A 24 -0.74 7.25 2.51
C HIS A 24 -0.77 6.01 3.40
N LEU A 25 -1.07 4.82 2.85
CA LEU A 25 -0.93 3.56 3.60
C LEU A 25 0.53 3.30 3.97
N ALA A 26 1.49 3.54 3.06
CA ALA A 26 2.92 3.45 3.35
C ALA A 26 3.35 4.48 4.41
N LEU A 27 2.89 5.73 4.31
CA LEU A 27 3.16 6.78 5.29
C LEU A 27 2.66 6.40 6.69
N ALA A 28 1.44 5.88 6.77
CA ALA A 28 0.83 5.46 8.01
C ALA A 28 1.56 4.25 8.61
N ALA A 29 2.00 3.29 7.79
CA ALA A 29 2.79 2.15 8.22
C ALA A 29 4.13 2.61 8.84
N LEU A 30 4.86 3.51 8.16
CA LEU A 30 6.11 4.09 8.67
C LEU A 30 5.91 4.80 10.01
N ARG A 31 4.89 5.65 10.13
CA ARG A 31 4.57 6.36 11.39
C ARG A 31 4.23 5.43 12.54
N LYS A 32 3.60 4.29 12.24
CA LYS A 32 3.22 3.27 13.23
C LYS A 32 4.34 2.27 13.54
N GLY A 33 5.45 2.29 12.79
CA GLY A 33 6.52 1.30 12.91
C GLY A 33 6.15 -0.09 12.34
N ILE A 34 5.20 -0.14 11.40
CA ILE A 34 4.80 -1.36 10.69
C ILE A 34 5.79 -1.58 9.54
N SER A 35 6.42 -2.76 9.51
CA SER A 35 7.45 -3.11 8.52
C SER A 35 6.87 -3.54 7.18
N VAL A 36 5.70 -4.20 7.19
CA VAL A 36 4.99 -4.63 5.97
C VAL A 36 3.50 -4.31 6.10
N VAL A 37 2.93 -3.74 5.05
CA VAL A 37 1.48 -3.52 4.92
C VAL A 37 0.98 -4.21 3.66
N ALA A 38 -0.16 -4.88 3.73
CA ALA A 38 -0.81 -5.46 2.56
C ALA A 38 -1.33 -4.36 1.62
N THR A 39 -1.51 -4.68 0.35
CA THR A 39 -2.16 -3.78 -0.60
C THR A 39 -3.67 -3.66 -0.33
N GLY A 40 -4.28 -4.72 0.21
CA GLY A 40 -5.75 -4.83 0.35
C GLY A 40 -6.45 -4.87 -1.02
N ASP A 41 -7.71 -5.31 -1.05
CA ASP A 41 -8.66 -5.15 -2.17
C ASP A 41 -8.15 -5.45 -3.60
N PHE A 42 -7.12 -6.28 -3.77
CA PHE A 42 -6.40 -6.45 -5.06
C PHE A 42 -7.28 -7.04 -6.18
N THR A 43 -8.45 -7.57 -5.85
CA THR A 43 -9.43 -8.06 -6.83
C THR A 43 -10.25 -6.93 -7.47
N HIS A 44 -10.20 -5.71 -6.94
CA HIS A 44 -10.85 -4.55 -7.54
C HIS A 44 -10.03 -4.05 -8.75
N PRO A 45 -10.60 -3.98 -9.97
CA PRO A 45 -9.84 -3.78 -11.19
C PRO A 45 -9.10 -2.43 -11.25
N ALA A 46 -9.72 -1.33 -10.79
CA ALA A 46 -9.05 -0.04 -10.76
C ALA A 46 -7.95 0.02 -9.67
N TRP A 47 -8.10 -0.76 -8.59
CA TRP A 47 -7.09 -0.82 -7.55
C TRP A 47 -5.88 -1.66 -7.99
N LEU A 48 -6.14 -2.78 -8.66
CA LEU A 48 -5.10 -3.61 -9.26
C LEU A 48 -4.27 -2.79 -10.26
N ALA A 49 -4.91 -1.99 -11.11
CA ALA A 49 -4.21 -1.11 -12.04
C ALA A 49 -3.31 -0.09 -11.31
N GLU A 50 -3.76 0.48 -10.18
CA GLU A 50 -2.92 1.36 -9.36
C GLU A 50 -1.77 0.62 -8.66
N ILE A 51 -1.99 -0.62 -8.21
CA ILE A 51 -0.93 -1.48 -7.66
C ILE A 51 0.16 -1.72 -8.71
N GLU A 52 -0.22 -2.10 -9.93
CA GLU A 52 0.71 -2.34 -11.04
C GLU A 52 1.42 -1.07 -11.51
N ASP A 53 0.72 0.07 -11.50
CA ASP A 53 1.28 1.36 -11.89
C ASP A 53 2.21 1.95 -10.84
N ARG A 54 1.93 1.79 -9.53
CA ARG A 54 2.68 2.51 -8.47
C ARG A 54 3.73 1.67 -7.76
N LEU A 55 3.60 0.34 -7.77
CA LEU A 55 4.53 -0.55 -7.09
C LEU A 55 5.54 -1.20 -8.04
N ILE A 56 6.70 -1.52 -7.49
CA ILE A 56 7.74 -2.33 -8.13
C ILE A 56 8.18 -3.46 -7.19
N PRO A 57 8.64 -4.60 -7.72
CA PRO A 57 9.22 -5.65 -6.89
C PRO A 57 10.39 -5.13 -6.05
N ALA A 58 10.46 -5.59 -4.80
CA ALA A 58 11.53 -5.26 -3.86
C ALA A 58 12.30 -6.52 -3.44
N GLU A 59 11.55 -7.51 -2.94
CA GLU A 59 12.04 -8.82 -2.48
C GLU A 59 11.03 -9.90 -2.93
N PRO A 60 11.35 -11.20 -2.85
CA PRO A 60 10.39 -12.25 -3.19
C PRO A 60 9.06 -12.11 -2.44
N GLY A 61 8.00 -11.81 -3.19
CA GLY A 61 6.66 -11.60 -2.63
C GLY A 61 6.41 -10.22 -2.00
N LEU A 62 7.38 -9.30 -2.03
CA LEU A 62 7.24 -7.94 -1.52
C LEU A 62 7.41 -6.90 -2.63
N PHE A 63 6.70 -5.80 -2.43
CA PHE A 63 6.69 -4.67 -3.34
C PHE A 63 7.00 -3.40 -2.57
N ARG A 64 7.48 -2.39 -3.29
CA ARG A 64 7.71 -1.05 -2.76
C ARG A 64 7.18 -0.01 -3.74
N LEU A 65 6.88 1.18 -3.24
CA LEU A 65 6.52 2.32 -4.07
C LEU A 65 7.63 2.60 -5.09
N ARG A 66 7.27 3.04 -6.29
CA ARG A 66 8.25 3.56 -7.26
C ARG A 66 9.07 4.67 -6.60
N PRO A 67 10.37 4.81 -6.92
CA PRO A 67 11.24 5.81 -6.30
C PRO A 67 10.76 7.27 -6.43
N ALA A 68 9.95 7.58 -7.44
CA ALA A 68 9.36 8.91 -7.59
C ALA A 68 8.22 9.20 -6.58
N LEU A 69 7.48 8.16 -6.18
CA LEU A 69 6.39 8.23 -5.22
C LEU A 69 6.91 8.06 -3.78
N GLU A 70 7.85 7.13 -3.58
CA GLU A 70 8.48 6.87 -2.28
C GLU A 70 9.14 8.12 -1.68
N ARG A 71 9.71 9.00 -2.51
CA ARG A 71 10.30 10.28 -2.05
C ARG A 71 9.29 11.30 -1.52
N GLN A 72 7.99 11.07 -1.73
CA GLN A 72 6.90 11.94 -1.28
C GLN A 72 6.29 11.48 0.05
N VAL A 73 6.71 10.31 0.53
CA VAL A 73 6.25 9.63 1.74
C VAL A 73 7.33 9.77 2.81
#